data_AF-A0AAD8DLM2-F1
#
_entry.id   AF-A0AAD8DLM2-F1
#
_cell.length_a   1.000
_cell.length_b   1.000
_cell.length_c   1.000
_cell.angle_alpha   90.00
_cell.angle_beta   90.00
_cell.angle_gamma   90.00
#
_symmetry.space_group_name_H-M   'P 1'
#
loop_
_entity.id
_entity.type
_entity.pdbx_description
1 polymer ?
#
loop_
_entity_poly.entity_id
_entity_poly.type
_entity_poly.pdbx_seq_one_letter_code
_entity_poly.pdbx_strand_id
1 'polypeptide(L)'
;MIFLSTVVCFLCVNSLMASETYKAGVLQVQHKELSELPPSIHNAGDTGLDILVLPPLESTANYDEAIDIVSSAAAQAGLYVVAHMYEKARCQLDYESVRSTLVFDRKGAITAVYRKAQNSAANCTVSDSDLVTFATDFGVTFGVLMEEDMMLYDEKHLKGVKNFVMTGDWQAEVSFFNAAKFAPSWSYITNANLVSTSGIYAGKAGLKTGADKLAVAELHKNGDHDAPMVPSVSPSSATFPGEDLRQFVVRPLDLEASSQGYKETVCHRSFCCEFYVKTGAKEKMPESSYSFAAFNGKRPFSVNHNIGTQICLISVTEKPNTFFERVSITANFTKQNSQYPIIQSATVLPTENFKFENGVNGIPHQVTLEMIEAQNIINFGIFGKYATSKLENNNVFEENSTDSTQNEIYDYIFNEDVQEFFDYVWIRLRILIVVVSIYILEMM
;
A
#
# COMPACT_ATOMS: atom_id res chain seq x y z
N MET A 1 -58.05 18.62 14.32
CA MET A 1 -57.22 17.83 15.26
C MET A 1 -56.81 16.45 14.71
N ILE A 2 -57.61 15.83 13.81
CA ILE A 2 -57.26 14.53 13.19
C ILE A 2 -56.17 14.65 12.11
N PHE A 3 -56.15 15.74 11.34
CA PHE A 3 -55.16 15.97 10.27
C PHE A 3 -53.71 16.22 10.77
N LEU A 4 -53.53 16.74 11.99
CA LEU A 4 -52.19 17.00 12.52
C LEU A 4 -51.54 15.70 13.00
N SER A 5 -52.34 14.74 13.48
CA SER A 5 -51.85 13.44 13.95
C SER A 5 -51.42 12.52 12.81
N THR A 6 -52.08 12.58 11.65
CA THR A 6 -51.69 11.81 10.46
C THR A 6 -50.43 12.35 9.79
N VAL A 7 -50.22 13.68 9.79
CA VAL A 7 -48.99 14.29 9.24
C VAL A 7 -47.78 14.03 10.13
N VAL A 8 -47.94 14.04 11.45
CA VAL A 8 -46.86 13.68 12.39
C VAL A 8 -46.54 12.18 12.32
N CYS A 9 -47.53 11.29 12.17
CA CYS A 9 -47.25 9.87 11.91
C CYS A 9 -46.55 9.63 10.58
N PHE A 10 -46.88 10.36 9.50
CA PHE A 10 -46.18 10.23 8.22
C PHE A 10 -44.75 10.79 8.23
N LEU A 11 -44.47 11.79 9.07
CA LEU A 11 -43.11 12.31 9.27
C LEU A 11 -42.26 11.40 10.17
N CYS A 12 -42.87 10.74 11.17
CA CYS A 12 -42.17 9.77 12.03
C CYS A 12 -41.91 8.41 11.36
N VAL A 13 -42.66 8.04 10.31
CA VAL A 13 -42.44 6.78 9.57
C VAL A 13 -41.40 6.92 8.46
N ASN A 14 -41.06 8.14 8.04
CA ASN A 14 -40.03 8.39 7.02
C ASN A 14 -38.66 8.79 7.58
N SER A 15 -38.50 8.92 8.90
CA SER A 15 -37.19 8.80 9.52
C SER A 15 -36.80 7.32 9.57
N LEU A 16 -36.55 6.71 8.39
CA LEU A 16 -35.58 5.64 8.32
C LEU A 16 -34.32 6.24 8.95
N MET A 17 -33.97 5.77 10.15
CA MET A 17 -32.68 6.07 10.76
C MET A 17 -31.63 5.56 9.77
N ALA A 18 -31.11 6.45 8.91
CA ALA A 18 -29.99 6.11 8.06
C ALA A 18 -28.85 5.76 9.01
N SER A 19 -28.36 4.52 8.94
CA SER A 19 -27.23 4.11 9.78
C SER A 19 -26.06 5.06 9.54
N GLU A 20 -25.38 5.50 10.60
CA GLU A 20 -24.16 6.32 10.49
C GLU A 20 -22.92 5.45 10.20
N THR A 21 -23.09 4.13 10.21
CA THR A 21 -22.04 3.13 10.00
C THR A 21 -22.35 2.21 8.81
N TYR A 22 -21.32 1.52 8.33
CA TYR A 22 -21.40 0.41 7.39
C TYR A 22 -20.38 -0.68 7.77
N LYS A 23 -20.62 -1.93 7.37
CA LYS A 23 -19.71 -3.05 7.63
C LYS A 23 -18.87 -3.37 6.39
N ALA A 24 -17.56 -3.36 6.55
CA ALA A 24 -16.59 -3.69 5.51
C ALA A 24 -15.88 -5.00 5.81
N GLY A 25 -15.60 -5.77 4.75
CA GLY A 25 -14.90 -7.04 4.81
C GLY A 25 -13.69 -7.07 3.88
N VAL A 26 -12.64 -7.80 4.29
CA VAL A 26 -11.49 -8.13 3.44
C VAL A 26 -11.22 -9.63 3.54
N LEU A 27 -11.16 -10.29 2.38
CA LEU A 27 -10.83 -11.71 2.30
C LEU A 27 -9.30 -11.89 2.23
N GLN A 28 -8.72 -12.66 3.15
CA GLN A 28 -7.26 -12.84 3.30
C GLN A 28 -6.77 -14.24 2.89
N VAL A 29 -7.33 -14.81 1.82
CA VAL A 29 -7.07 -16.21 1.42
C VAL A 29 -5.78 -16.31 0.59
N GLN A 30 -4.93 -17.30 0.90
CA GLN A 30 -3.63 -17.54 0.24
C GLN A 30 -3.72 -18.27 -1.10
N HIS A 31 -4.85 -18.92 -1.41
CA HIS A 31 -5.08 -19.64 -2.66
C HIS A 31 -6.14 -18.91 -3.49
N LYS A 32 -5.75 -18.54 -4.71
CA LYS A 32 -6.45 -17.59 -5.58
C LYS A 32 -7.32 -18.30 -6.64
N GLU A 33 -7.87 -19.47 -6.33
CA GLU A 33 -8.69 -20.19 -7.29
C GLU A 33 -10.09 -19.59 -7.40
N LEU A 34 -10.57 -19.36 -8.62
CA LEU A 34 -11.91 -18.83 -8.89
C LEU A 34 -13.01 -19.69 -8.25
N SER A 35 -12.80 -21.00 -8.14
CA SER A 35 -13.74 -21.97 -7.57
C SER A 35 -14.02 -21.75 -6.08
N GLU A 36 -13.08 -21.15 -5.34
CA GLU A 36 -13.19 -20.90 -3.90
C GLU A 36 -13.86 -19.55 -3.58
N LEU A 37 -14.04 -18.68 -4.58
CA LEU A 37 -14.60 -17.35 -4.39
C LEU A 37 -16.09 -17.37 -4.02
N PRO A 38 -16.99 -18.08 -4.73
CA PRO A 38 -18.41 -18.08 -4.39
C PRO A 38 -18.71 -18.45 -2.93
N PRO A 39 -18.25 -19.60 -2.39
CA PRO A 39 -18.55 -19.94 -1.00
C PRO A 39 -17.98 -18.92 0.00
N SER A 40 -16.83 -18.30 -0.31
CA SER A 40 -16.24 -17.26 0.52
C SER A 40 -17.07 -15.96 0.51
N ILE A 41 -17.59 -15.56 -0.65
CA ILE A 41 -18.46 -14.39 -0.81
C ILE A 41 -19.81 -14.62 -0.10
N HIS A 42 -20.40 -15.82 -0.23
CA HIS A 42 -21.64 -16.15 0.48
C HIS A 42 -21.47 -16.11 2.00
N ASN A 43 -20.41 -16.75 2.53
CA ASN A 43 -20.10 -16.72 3.95
C ASN A 43 -19.85 -15.29 4.46
N ALA A 44 -19.21 -14.45 3.65
CA ALA A 44 -19.07 -13.03 3.95
C ALA A 44 -20.44 -12.31 3.99
N GLY A 45 -21.35 -12.61 3.06
CA GLY A 45 -22.72 -12.12 3.06
C GLY A 45 -23.49 -12.48 4.34
N ASP A 46 -23.32 -13.70 4.87
CA ASP A 46 -23.97 -14.16 6.10
C ASP A 46 -23.56 -13.36 7.35
N THR A 47 -22.42 -12.66 7.31
CA THR A 47 -21.98 -11.77 8.41
C THR A 47 -22.64 -10.39 8.38
N GLY A 48 -23.48 -10.11 7.37
CA GLY A 48 -24.16 -8.82 7.20
C GLY A 48 -23.23 -7.71 6.74
N LEU A 49 -22.20 -8.04 5.95
CA LEU A 49 -21.33 -7.07 5.32
C LEU A 49 -22.09 -6.20 4.31
N ASP A 50 -21.67 -4.95 4.18
CA ASP A 50 -22.14 -4.05 3.13
C ASP A 50 -21.22 -4.08 1.91
N ILE A 51 -19.90 -4.24 2.13
CA ILE A 51 -18.89 -4.31 1.07
C ILE A 51 -17.77 -5.30 1.42
N LEU A 52 -17.29 -6.03 0.41
CA LEU A 52 -16.18 -6.99 0.51
C LEU A 52 -15.12 -6.71 -0.55
N VAL A 53 -13.86 -6.61 -0.12
CA VAL A 53 -12.68 -6.55 -1.00
C VAL A 53 -12.06 -7.93 -1.12
N LEU A 54 -11.90 -8.41 -2.36
CA LEU A 54 -11.28 -9.70 -2.67
C LEU A 54 -9.76 -9.58 -2.84
N PRO A 55 -9.00 -10.67 -2.62
CA PRO A 55 -7.60 -10.72 -3.03
C PRO A 55 -7.46 -10.60 -4.56
N PRO A 56 -6.30 -10.15 -5.08
CA PRO A 56 -6.07 -10.04 -6.51
C PRO A 56 -6.17 -11.38 -7.25
N LEU A 57 -6.83 -11.38 -8.40
CA LEU A 57 -7.06 -12.57 -9.23
C LEU A 57 -6.08 -12.58 -10.41
N GLU A 58 -5.16 -13.55 -10.46
CA GLU A 58 -3.98 -13.50 -11.34
C GLU A 58 -4.21 -13.98 -12.78
N SER A 59 -5.31 -14.68 -13.08
CA SER A 59 -5.51 -15.27 -14.42
C SER A 59 -6.23 -14.35 -15.40
N THR A 60 -5.56 -14.02 -16.51
CA THR A 60 -6.15 -13.29 -17.66
C THR A 60 -7.00 -14.18 -18.58
N ALA A 61 -6.83 -15.50 -18.54
CA ALA A 61 -7.47 -16.41 -19.48
C ALA A 61 -8.98 -16.57 -19.23
N ASN A 62 -9.42 -16.33 -17.99
CA ASN A 62 -10.78 -16.58 -17.54
C ASN A 62 -11.49 -15.29 -17.11
N TYR A 63 -11.12 -14.14 -17.68
CA TYR A 63 -11.64 -12.83 -17.24
C TYR A 63 -13.17 -12.77 -17.26
N ASP A 64 -13.81 -13.18 -18.36
CA ASP A 64 -15.27 -13.20 -18.49
C ASP A 64 -15.93 -14.19 -17.51
N GLU A 65 -15.35 -15.38 -17.36
CA GLU A 65 -15.81 -16.38 -16.37
C GLU A 65 -15.70 -15.84 -14.94
N ALA A 66 -14.60 -15.14 -14.63
CA ALA A 66 -14.39 -14.54 -13.32
C ALA A 66 -15.43 -13.45 -13.03
N ILE A 67 -15.76 -12.61 -14.03
CA ILE A 67 -16.81 -11.61 -13.93
C ILE A 67 -18.16 -12.28 -13.65
N ASP A 68 -18.52 -13.31 -14.40
CA ASP A 68 -19.81 -14.01 -14.24
C ASP A 68 -19.93 -14.67 -12.86
N ILE A 69 -18.84 -15.30 -12.39
CA ILE A 69 -18.77 -15.94 -11.07
C ILE A 69 -18.91 -14.90 -9.95
N VAL A 70 -18.13 -13.82 -10.00
CA VAL A 70 -18.13 -12.79 -8.96
C VAL A 70 -19.46 -12.02 -8.96
N SER A 71 -19.97 -11.67 -10.13
CA SER A 71 -21.28 -11.01 -10.30
C SER A 71 -22.40 -11.84 -9.69
N SER A 72 -22.47 -13.13 -10.06
CA SER A 72 -23.48 -14.04 -9.55
C SER A 72 -23.38 -14.23 -8.03
N ALA A 73 -22.16 -14.37 -7.50
CA ALA A 73 -21.94 -14.51 -6.07
C ALA A 73 -22.32 -13.25 -5.28
N ALA A 74 -21.98 -12.06 -5.79
CA ALA A 74 -22.36 -10.77 -5.21
C ALA A 74 -23.89 -10.60 -5.15
N ALA A 75 -24.58 -10.94 -6.25
CA ALA A 75 -26.04 -10.86 -6.35
C ALA A 75 -26.74 -11.79 -5.34
N GLN A 76 -26.26 -13.04 -5.24
CA GLN A 76 -26.81 -14.04 -4.33
C GLN A 76 -26.53 -13.70 -2.85
N ALA A 77 -25.38 -13.10 -2.56
CA ALA A 77 -25.01 -12.65 -1.21
C ALA A 77 -25.63 -11.29 -0.83
N GLY A 78 -26.17 -10.52 -1.78
CA GLY A 78 -26.71 -9.19 -1.52
C GLY A 78 -25.66 -8.18 -1.03
N LEU A 79 -24.44 -8.29 -1.55
CA LEU A 79 -23.23 -7.64 -1.03
C LEU A 79 -22.50 -6.87 -2.15
N TYR A 80 -21.93 -5.69 -1.86
CA TYR A 80 -21.00 -5.07 -2.79
C TYR A 80 -19.67 -5.83 -2.80
N VAL A 81 -19.16 -6.18 -3.98
CA VAL A 81 -17.90 -6.91 -4.12
C VAL A 81 -16.93 -6.13 -4.98
N VAL A 82 -15.69 -5.96 -4.49
CA VAL A 82 -14.61 -5.30 -5.21
C VAL A 82 -13.57 -6.34 -5.60
N ALA A 83 -13.34 -6.50 -6.90
CA ALA A 83 -12.42 -7.48 -7.45
C ALA A 83 -11.32 -6.79 -8.27
N HIS A 84 -10.08 -7.23 -8.06
CA HIS A 84 -8.94 -6.85 -8.89
C HIS A 84 -8.57 -8.01 -9.80
N MET A 85 -8.44 -7.72 -11.09
CA MET A 85 -8.28 -8.70 -12.15
C MET A 85 -7.33 -8.17 -13.22
N TYR A 86 -6.76 -9.09 -13.99
CA TYR A 86 -6.00 -8.76 -15.18
C TYR A 86 -6.85 -9.03 -16.43
N GLU A 87 -7.04 -8.00 -17.25
CA GLU A 87 -7.84 -8.01 -18.48
C GLU A 87 -6.91 -8.04 -19.69
N LYS A 88 -7.22 -8.86 -20.70
CA LYS A 88 -6.62 -8.73 -22.04
C LYS A 88 -7.48 -7.81 -22.88
N ALA A 89 -7.09 -6.54 -22.98
CA ALA A 89 -7.78 -5.56 -23.79
C ALA A 89 -7.26 -5.58 -25.23
N ARG A 90 -8.17 -5.54 -26.20
CA ARG A 90 -7.79 -5.42 -27.61
C ARG A 90 -7.38 -3.99 -27.94
N CYS A 91 -6.20 -3.87 -28.53
CA CYS A 91 -5.50 -2.64 -28.86
C CYS A 91 -5.14 -2.60 -30.33
N GLN A 92 -6.03 -2.04 -31.16
CA GLN A 92 -5.88 -2.06 -32.61
C GLN A 92 -5.70 -3.49 -33.16
N LEU A 93 -4.48 -3.86 -33.56
CA LEU A 93 -4.10 -5.18 -34.07
C LEU A 93 -3.49 -6.10 -33.01
N ASP A 94 -3.17 -5.58 -31.82
CA ASP A 94 -2.54 -6.32 -30.72
C ASP A 94 -3.46 -6.43 -29.49
N TYR A 95 -3.00 -7.17 -28.49
CA TYR A 95 -3.63 -7.27 -27.18
C TYR A 95 -2.68 -6.73 -26.12
N GLU A 96 -3.21 -5.88 -25.26
CA GLU A 96 -2.50 -5.36 -24.10
C GLU A 96 -3.08 -5.98 -22.83
N SER A 97 -2.20 -6.22 -21.85
CA SER A 97 -2.63 -6.66 -20.52
C SER A 97 -2.84 -5.42 -19.63
N VAL A 98 -3.98 -5.40 -18.94
CA VAL A 98 -4.50 -4.24 -18.23
C VAL A 98 -4.88 -4.68 -16.83
N ARG A 99 -4.51 -3.89 -15.83
CA ARG A 99 -4.97 -4.08 -14.45
C ARG A 99 -6.34 -3.42 -14.33
N SER A 100 -7.34 -4.19 -13.90
CA SER A 100 -8.73 -3.76 -13.82
C SER A 100 -9.30 -4.02 -12.42
N THR A 101 -9.85 -2.98 -11.80
CA THR A 101 -10.67 -3.10 -10.60
C THR A 101 -12.13 -2.91 -10.95
N LEU A 102 -12.95 -3.90 -10.65
CA LEU A 102 -14.39 -3.88 -10.86
C LEU A 102 -15.11 -3.84 -9.53
N VAL A 103 -16.17 -3.04 -9.48
CA VAL A 103 -17.08 -2.97 -8.34
C VAL A 103 -18.44 -3.50 -8.77
N PHE A 104 -18.87 -4.57 -8.13
CA PHE A 104 -20.19 -5.18 -8.30
C PHE A 104 -21.11 -4.71 -7.19
N ASP A 105 -22.32 -4.29 -7.53
CA ASP A 105 -23.36 -3.95 -6.56
C ASP A 105 -24.05 -5.20 -5.98
N ARG A 106 -24.99 -4.99 -5.05
CA ARG A 106 -25.77 -6.08 -4.41
C ARG A 106 -26.62 -6.91 -5.39
N LYS A 107 -26.76 -6.49 -6.64
CA LYS A 107 -27.48 -7.21 -7.71
C LYS A 107 -26.52 -7.87 -8.71
N GLY A 108 -25.21 -7.79 -8.45
CA GLY A 108 -24.17 -8.27 -9.35
C GLY A 108 -23.87 -7.33 -10.52
N ALA A 109 -24.48 -6.14 -10.59
CA ALA A 109 -24.22 -5.21 -11.67
C ALA A 109 -22.91 -4.45 -11.44
N ILE A 110 -22.13 -4.24 -12.50
CA ILE A 110 -20.89 -3.47 -12.42
C ILE A 110 -21.26 -1.97 -12.28
N THR A 111 -20.86 -1.34 -11.17
CA THR A 111 -21.12 0.08 -10.88
C THR A 111 -19.91 0.99 -11.10
N ALA A 112 -18.69 0.43 -11.02
CA ALA A 112 -17.47 1.14 -11.37
C ALA A 112 -16.43 0.18 -11.95
N VAL A 113 -15.64 0.72 -12.88
CA VAL A 113 -14.48 0.05 -13.46
C VAL A 113 -13.32 1.03 -13.46
N TYR A 114 -12.20 0.62 -12.90
CA TYR A 114 -10.96 1.39 -12.91
C TYR A 114 -9.84 0.58 -13.56
N ARG A 115 -9.23 1.13 -14.61
CA ARG A 115 -8.23 0.46 -15.45
C ARG A 115 -6.91 1.20 -15.47
N LYS A 116 -5.81 0.47 -15.32
CA LYS A 116 -4.45 0.97 -15.47
C LYS A 116 -3.65 0.04 -16.36
N ALA A 117 -2.77 0.65 -17.15
CA ALA A 117 -1.79 -0.10 -17.93
C ALA A 117 -0.95 -1.01 -17.02
N GLN A 118 -0.65 -2.22 -17.48
CA GLN A 118 0.28 -3.11 -16.76
C GLN A 118 1.74 -2.66 -16.94
N ASN A 119 2.09 -2.09 -18.09
CA ASN A 119 3.43 -1.60 -18.39
C ASN A 119 3.38 -0.30 -19.20
N SER A 120 4.53 0.35 -19.38
CA SER A 120 4.66 1.62 -20.10
C SER A 120 4.33 1.54 -21.60
N ALA A 121 4.31 0.33 -22.17
CA ALA A 121 3.95 0.09 -23.56
C ALA A 121 2.43 -0.02 -23.78
N ALA A 122 1.67 -0.40 -22.74
CA ALA A 122 0.22 -0.51 -22.81
C ALA A 122 -0.46 0.85 -22.60
N ASN A 123 -1.25 1.35 -23.56
CA ASN A 123 -1.86 2.68 -23.47
C ASN A 123 -3.34 2.77 -23.90
N CYS A 124 -3.96 1.70 -24.40
CA CYS A 124 -5.26 1.89 -25.07
C CYS A 124 -6.45 2.03 -24.13
N THR A 125 -6.32 1.58 -22.88
CA THR A 125 -7.45 1.41 -21.95
C THR A 125 -7.15 1.94 -20.56
N VAL A 126 -6.39 3.03 -20.47
CA VAL A 126 -6.15 3.72 -19.20
C VAL A 126 -7.39 4.53 -18.85
N SER A 127 -7.89 4.38 -17.62
CA SER A 127 -8.90 5.28 -17.08
C SER A 127 -8.39 6.72 -17.06
N ASP A 128 -9.30 7.70 -17.09
CA ASP A 128 -8.92 9.11 -16.93
C ASP A 128 -8.05 9.31 -15.67
N SER A 129 -7.23 10.35 -15.68
CA SER A 129 -6.45 10.82 -14.53
C SER A 129 -7.30 11.18 -13.30
N ASP A 130 -8.61 11.28 -13.48
CA ASP A 130 -9.58 11.55 -12.44
C ASP A 130 -9.86 10.32 -11.56
N LEU A 131 -9.96 10.55 -10.24
CA LEU A 131 -10.35 9.54 -9.27
C LEU A 131 -11.69 8.88 -9.65
N VAL A 132 -11.68 7.56 -9.83
CA VAL A 132 -12.89 6.76 -10.03
C VAL A 132 -13.64 6.62 -8.72
N THR A 133 -14.94 6.88 -8.75
CA THR A 133 -15.81 6.79 -7.57
C THR A 133 -17.09 6.02 -7.87
N PHE A 134 -17.68 5.39 -6.85
CA PHE A 134 -19.02 4.80 -6.92
C PHE A 134 -19.83 5.16 -5.67
N ALA A 135 -21.14 5.31 -5.86
CA ALA A 135 -22.10 5.56 -4.77
C ALA A 135 -22.80 4.24 -4.41
N THR A 136 -23.06 4.05 -3.12
CA THR A 136 -23.75 2.85 -2.62
C THR A 136 -25.18 3.16 -2.19
N ASP A 137 -26.02 2.13 -2.15
CA ASP A 137 -27.39 2.22 -1.65
C ASP A 137 -27.48 2.54 -0.15
N PHE A 138 -26.40 2.30 0.60
CA PHE A 138 -26.25 2.69 1.99
C PHE A 138 -25.66 4.10 2.16
N GLY A 139 -25.62 4.92 1.11
CA GLY A 139 -25.33 6.36 1.21
C GLY A 139 -23.85 6.70 1.44
N VAL A 140 -22.93 5.85 0.97
CA VAL A 140 -21.49 6.10 1.00
C VAL A 140 -20.97 6.26 -0.42
N THR A 141 -20.12 7.26 -0.65
CA THR A 141 -19.33 7.38 -1.87
C THR A 141 -17.93 6.86 -1.60
N PHE A 142 -17.51 5.86 -2.37
CA PHE A 142 -16.16 5.31 -2.32
C PHE A 142 -15.31 5.83 -3.46
N GLY A 143 -14.05 6.13 -3.17
CA GLY A 143 -13.00 6.27 -4.16
C GLY A 143 -12.30 4.93 -4.39
N VAL A 144 -11.96 4.64 -5.63
CA VAL A 144 -11.23 3.42 -6.01
C VAL A 144 -9.76 3.79 -6.21
N LEU A 145 -8.87 3.15 -5.46
CA LEU A 145 -7.41 3.25 -5.59
C LEU A 145 -6.85 1.92 -6.07
N MET A 146 -5.80 1.95 -6.87
CA MET A 146 -5.07 0.76 -7.29
C MET A 146 -3.58 0.95 -7.06
N GLU A 147 -3.01 0.05 -6.26
CA GLU A 147 -1.57 -0.06 -6.03
C GLU A 147 -0.89 1.29 -5.69
N GLU A 148 -0.09 1.84 -6.62
CA GLU A 148 0.69 3.05 -6.41
C GLU A 148 -0.15 4.34 -6.25
N ASP A 149 -1.46 4.32 -6.54
CA ASP A 149 -2.32 5.51 -6.44
C ASP A 149 -2.36 6.09 -5.02
N MET A 150 -2.32 5.23 -4.01
CA MET A 150 -2.28 5.67 -2.61
C MET A 150 -1.07 6.59 -2.35
N MET A 151 0.05 6.33 -3.03
CA MET A 151 1.25 7.14 -2.95
C MET A 151 1.21 8.35 -3.90
N LEU A 152 0.66 8.19 -5.10
CA LEU A 152 0.67 9.22 -6.13
C LEU A 152 -0.35 10.33 -5.88
N TYR A 153 -1.58 9.98 -5.51
CA TYR A 153 -2.67 10.95 -5.36
C TYR A 153 -2.47 11.86 -4.15
N ASP A 154 -2.68 13.16 -4.36
CA ASP A 154 -2.70 14.16 -3.30
C ASP A 154 -4.14 14.44 -2.83
N GLU A 155 -4.28 15.24 -1.77
CA GLU A 155 -5.59 15.59 -1.20
C GLU A 155 -6.56 16.21 -2.22
N LYS A 156 -6.04 16.93 -3.22
CA LYS A 156 -6.85 17.53 -4.28
C LYS A 156 -7.42 16.46 -5.22
N HIS A 157 -6.62 15.45 -5.58
CA HIS A 157 -7.08 14.30 -6.38
C HIS A 157 -8.13 13.47 -5.63
N LEU A 158 -8.07 13.43 -4.29
CA LEU A 158 -9.04 12.71 -3.47
C LEU A 158 -10.45 13.35 -3.46
N LYS A 159 -10.60 14.59 -3.98
CA LYS A 159 -11.90 15.28 -4.16
C LYS A 159 -12.78 15.29 -2.88
N GLY A 160 -12.17 15.25 -1.70
CA GLY A 160 -12.86 15.24 -0.41
C GLY A 160 -13.54 13.91 -0.03
N VAL A 161 -13.33 12.84 -0.80
CA VAL A 161 -13.85 11.50 -0.48
C VAL A 161 -13.25 11.00 0.83
N LYS A 162 -14.05 10.30 1.64
CA LYS A 162 -13.68 9.80 2.97
C LYS A 162 -13.67 8.29 3.11
N ASN A 163 -14.09 7.56 2.08
CA ASN A 163 -14.12 6.10 2.08
C ASN A 163 -13.45 5.62 0.80
N PHE A 164 -12.49 4.71 0.94
CA PHE A 164 -11.71 4.21 -0.18
C PHE A 164 -11.67 2.70 -0.15
N VAL A 165 -11.70 2.11 -1.35
CA VAL A 165 -11.30 0.73 -1.58
C VAL A 165 -9.98 0.75 -2.33
N MET A 166 -9.04 -0.09 -1.90
CA MET A 166 -7.75 -0.23 -2.56
C MET A 166 -7.47 -1.68 -2.88
N THR A 167 -7.08 -1.95 -4.12
CA THR A 167 -6.80 -3.31 -4.59
C THR A 167 -5.47 -3.40 -5.33
N GLY A 168 -5.08 -4.63 -5.65
CA GLY A 168 -3.80 -4.97 -6.30
C GLY A 168 -2.70 -5.30 -5.30
N ASP A 169 -1.59 -5.82 -5.82
CA ASP A 169 -0.43 -6.25 -5.04
C ASP A 169 0.71 -5.23 -5.19
N TRP A 170 0.65 -4.13 -4.44
CA TRP A 170 1.71 -3.12 -4.47
C TRP A 170 2.97 -3.59 -3.71
N GLN A 171 3.89 -4.20 -4.46
CA GLN A 171 5.25 -4.49 -4.03
C GLN A 171 6.13 -3.28 -4.38
N ALA A 172 6.32 -2.35 -3.43
CA ALA A 172 7.25 -1.25 -3.64
C ALA A 172 8.70 -1.75 -3.61
N GLU A 173 9.57 -1.18 -4.46
CA GLU A 173 11.02 -1.43 -4.43
C GLU A 173 11.68 -0.95 -3.12
N VAL A 174 11.03 -0.03 -2.42
CA VAL A 174 11.44 0.46 -1.12
C VAL A 174 10.82 -0.40 -0.02
N SER A 175 11.66 -0.99 0.84
CA SER A 175 11.27 -2.06 1.76
C SER A 175 10.18 -1.65 2.76
N PHE A 176 9.99 -0.34 3.03
CA PHE A 176 8.92 0.17 3.89
C PHE A 176 7.72 0.83 3.18
N PHE A 177 7.64 0.81 1.86
CA PHE A 177 6.55 1.46 1.11
C PHE A 177 5.59 0.52 0.41
N ASN A 178 5.53 -0.77 0.76
CA ASN A 178 4.42 -1.59 0.27
C ASN A 178 3.09 -1.14 0.88
N ALA A 179 1.97 -1.57 0.28
CA ALA A 179 0.63 -1.15 0.70
C ALA A 179 0.38 -1.37 2.20
N ALA A 180 0.72 -2.55 2.73
CA ALA A 180 0.52 -2.89 4.13
C ALA A 180 1.31 -1.97 5.09
N LYS A 181 2.49 -1.52 4.68
CA LYS A 181 3.35 -0.66 5.50
C LYS A 181 2.96 0.81 5.42
N PHE A 182 2.38 1.26 4.31
CA PHE A 182 2.04 2.67 4.10
C PHE A 182 0.57 3.01 4.41
N ALA A 183 -0.35 2.06 4.23
CA ALA A 183 -1.80 2.26 4.44
C ALA A 183 -2.19 2.86 5.81
N PRO A 184 -1.63 2.42 6.95
CA PRO A 184 -1.96 3.03 8.25
C PRO A 184 -1.63 4.52 8.29
N SER A 185 -0.47 4.89 7.75
CA SER A 185 0.00 6.27 7.72
C SER A 185 -0.85 7.12 6.77
N TRP A 186 -1.15 6.58 5.59
CA TRP A 186 -2.01 7.26 4.62
C TRP A 186 -3.40 7.52 5.19
N SER A 187 -4.04 6.50 5.79
CA SER A 187 -5.37 6.60 6.39
C SER A 187 -5.39 7.58 7.57
N TYR A 188 -4.34 7.58 8.40
CA TYR A 188 -4.18 8.53 9.50
C TYR A 188 -4.12 9.99 9.02
N ILE A 189 -3.33 10.27 7.97
CA ILE A 189 -3.12 11.62 7.46
C ILE A 189 -4.32 12.15 6.69
N THR A 190 -4.96 11.32 5.84
CA THR A 190 -6.15 11.72 5.07
C THR A 190 -7.42 11.73 5.93
N ASN A 191 -7.37 11.10 7.10
CA ASN A 191 -8.51 10.80 7.96
C ASN A 191 -9.66 10.20 7.15
N ALA A 192 -9.34 9.17 6.38
CA ALA A 192 -10.27 8.47 5.51
C ALA A 192 -10.26 6.97 5.81
N ASN A 193 -11.43 6.35 5.72
CA ASN A 193 -11.56 4.90 5.78
C ASN A 193 -10.93 4.27 4.55
N LEU A 194 -10.16 3.21 4.75
CA LEU A 194 -9.48 2.48 3.68
C LEU A 194 -9.74 0.98 3.88
N VAL A 195 -10.44 0.38 2.93
CA VAL A 195 -10.64 -1.08 2.86
C VAL A 195 -9.70 -1.61 1.79
N SER A 196 -8.66 -2.33 2.19
CA SER A 196 -7.62 -2.80 1.27
C SER A 196 -7.34 -4.29 1.45
N THR A 197 -6.71 -4.92 0.46
CA THR A 197 -6.18 -6.28 0.56
C THR A 197 -5.24 -6.48 1.76
N SER A 198 -4.60 -5.39 2.25
CA SER A 198 -3.72 -5.40 3.41
C SER A 198 -4.42 -5.23 4.77
N GLY A 199 -5.71 -4.90 4.79
CA GLY A 199 -6.46 -4.62 6.02
C GLY A 199 -7.48 -3.49 5.87
N ILE A 200 -8.24 -3.29 6.96
CA ILE A 200 -9.28 -2.26 7.07
C ILE A 200 -8.80 -1.17 8.03
N TYR A 201 -8.70 0.07 7.58
CA TYR A 201 -8.21 1.20 8.37
C TYR A 201 -9.30 2.27 8.51
N ALA A 202 -9.57 2.71 9.74
CA ALA A 202 -10.63 3.65 10.07
C ALA A 202 -10.07 5.06 10.31
N GLY A 203 -9.41 5.63 9.32
CA GLY A 203 -8.77 6.94 9.43
C GLY A 203 -7.75 6.97 10.57
N LYS A 204 -7.90 7.95 11.47
CA LYS A 204 -7.05 8.09 12.65
C LYS A 204 -7.20 6.97 13.67
N ALA A 205 -8.33 6.26 13.69
CA ALA A 205 -8.54 5.14 14.62
C ALA A 205 -7.75 3.87 14.21
N GLY A 206 -7.02 3.91 13.10
CA GLY A 206 -6.04 2.87 12.75
C GLY A 206 -6.65 1.58 12.21
N LEU A 207 -5.86 0.51 12.25
CA LEU A 207 -6.21 -0.81 11.74
C LEU A 207 -7.33 -1.44 12.59
N LYS A 208 -8.42 -1.81 11.94
CA LYS A 208 -9.49 -2.64 12.51
C LYS A 208 -9.21 -4.09 12.10
N THR A 209 -8.78 -4.90 13.05
CA THR A 209 -8.44 -6.32 12.84
C THR A 209 -9.69 -7.19 12.84
N GLY A 210 -9.73 -8.20 11.97
CA GLY A 210 -10.72 -9.28 12.06
C GLY A 210 -10.05 -10.67 11.97
N ALA A 211 -10.84 -11.73 11.91
CA ALA A 211 -10.36 -13.11 12.02
C ALA A 211 -9.55 -13.56 10.77
N ASP A 212 -8.70 -14.59 10.95
CA ASP A 212 -7.62 -15.06 10.04
C ASP A 212 -7.99 -15.33 8.57
N LYS A 213 -9.27 -15.37 8.19
CA LYS A 213 -9.71 -15.56 6.79
C LYS A 213 -10.55 -14.42 6.24
N LEU A 214 -11.36 -13.80 7.10
CA LEU A 214 -12.24 -12.70 6.76
C LEU A 214 -12.11 -11.65 7.85
N ALA A 215 -11.43 -10.56 7.51
CA ALA A 215 -11.38 -9.40 8.38
C ALA A 215 -12.68 -8.62 8.22
N VAL A 216 -13.39 -8.34 9.31
CA VAL A 216 -14.64 -7.56 9.33
C VAL A 216 -14.47 -6.38 10.26
N ALA A 217 -14.91 -5.22 9.83
CA ALA A 217 -14.96 -4.03 10.66
C ALA A 217 -16.22 -3.20 10.39
N GLU A 218 -16.76 -2.60 11.44
CA GLU A 218 -17.78 -1.57 11.34
C GLU A 218 -17.10 -0.19 11.29
N LEU A 219 -17.50 0.63 10.32
CA LEU A 219 -16.87 1.90 10.00
C LEU A 219 -17.90 3.03 9.96
N HIS A 220 -17.53 4.18 10.52
CA HIS A 220 -18.33 5.41 10.41
C HIS A 220 -18.21 6.04 9.03
N LYS A 221 -19.34 6.37 8.40
CA LYS A 221 -19.40 6.85 7.00
C LYS A 221 -18.63 8.16 6.77
N ASN A 222 -18.58 9.01 7.79
CA ASN A 222 -17.96 10.34 7.72
C ASN A 222 -16.58 10.41 8.39
N GLY A 223 -15.95 9.25 8.60
CA GLY A 223 -14.70 9.11 9.34
C GLY A 223 -14.94 8.83 10.82
N ASP A 224 -13.98 8.15 11.44
CA ASP A 224 -14.06 7.73 12.83
C ASP A 224 -13.82 8.91 13.80
N HIS A 225 -14.57 8.97 14.89
CA HIS A 225 -14.40 9.92 15.99
C HIS A 225 -13.65 9.32 17.18
N ASP A 226 -13.29 8.04 17.09
CA ASP A 226 -12.49 7.34 18.08
C ASP A 226 -11.13 8.03 18.33
N ALA A 227 -10.54 7.69 19.48
CA ALA A 227 -9.21 8.18 19.84
C ALA A 227 -8.19 7.81 18.74
N PRO A 228 -7.40 8.78 18.22
CA PRO A 228 -6.40 8.51 17.19
C PRO A 228 -5.42 7.45 17.68
N MET A 229 -5.18 6.38 16.93
CA MET A 229 -4.16 5.37 17.22
C MET A 229 -2.83 5.70 16.54
N VAL A 230 -1.74 5.13 17.06
CA VAL A 230 -0.44 5.19 16.38
C VAL A 230 -0.55 4.44 15.05
N PRO A 231 -0.19 5.04 13.90
CA PRO A 231 -0.18 4.36 12.60
C PRO A 231 1.03 3.43 12.47
N SER A 232 1.14 2.46 13.38
CA SER A 232 2.26 1.53 13.46
C SER A 232 1.94 0.20 12.78
N VAL A 233 2.96 -0.40 12.17
CA VAL A 233 2.88 -1.73 11.57
C VAL A 233 3.73 -2.69 12.37
N SER A 234 3.17 -3.85 12.72
CA SER A 234 3.91 -4.96 13.31
C SER A 234 4.32 -5.96 12.23
N PRO A 235 5.61 -6.19 11.98
CA PRO A 235 6.03 -7.17 10.99
C PRO A 235 5.71 -8.59 11.46
N SER A 236 5.10 -9.38 10.58
CA SER A 236 4.72 -10.79 10.80
C SER A 236 5.89 -11.78 10.67
N SER A 237 7.07 -11.33 10.23
CA SER A 237 8.24 -12.15 9.95
C SER A 237 9.44 -11.77 10.82
N ALA A 238 10.17 -12.78 11.29
CA ALA A 238 11.43 -12.64 12.04
C ALA A 238 12.60 -12.12 11.19
N THR A 239 12.39 -11.93 9.89
CA THR A 239 13.33 -11.25 8.99
C THR A 239 13.01 -9.76 9.05
N PHE A 240 13.97 -8.98 9.54
CA PHE A 240 13.94 -7.52 9.56
C PHE A 240 14.71 -7.03 8.33
N PRO A 241 14.13 -6.99 7.11
CA PRO A 241 14.80 -6.29 6.03
C PRO A 241 14.79 -4.81 6.43
N GLY A 242 15.89 -4.37 7.03
CA GLY A 242 16.19 -2.95 7.17
C GLY A 242 16.13 -2.31 5.78
N GLU A 243 15.81 -1.02 5.73
CA GLU A 243 15.80 -0.31 4.46
C GLU A 243 17.16 -0.42 3.75
N ASP A 244 17.14 -0.48 2.42
CA ASP A 244 18.33 -0.18 1.63
C ASP A 244 18.73 1.30 1.76
N LEU A 245 19.55 1.59 2.78
CA LEU A 245 20.02 2.93 3.11
C LEU A 245 21.22 3.39 2.24
N ARG A 246 21.60 2.66 1.18
CA ARG A 246 22.77 3.00 0.34
C ARG A 246 22.74 4.42 -0.24
N GLN A 247 21.55 4.95 -0.48
CA GLN A 247 21.35 6.30 -1.04
C GLN A 247 21.14 7.38 0.05
N PHE A 248 21.09 7.00 1.33
CA PHE A 248 20.89 7.91 2.45
C PHE A 248 22.23 8.38 2.99
N VAL A 249 22.24 9.55 3.65
CA VAL A 249 23.31 9.89 4.58
C VAL A 249 22.96 9.25 5.91
N VAL A 250 23.82 8.36 6.39
CA VAL A 250 23.60 7.56 7.59
C VAL A 250 24.59 7.95 8.68
N ARG A 251 24.10 8.07 9.92
CA ARG A 251 24.91 8.25 11.13
C ARG A 251 24.51 7.20 12.18
N PRO A 252 25.45 6.46 12.76
CA PRO A 252 25.14 5.52 13.83
C PRO A 252 24.62 6.26 15.06
N LEU A 253 23.68 5.64 15.77
CA LEU A 253 23.16 6.15 17.03
C LEU A 253 24.16 5.87 18.16
N ASP A 254 24.60 6.91 18.85
CA ASP A 254 25.39 6.80 20.07
C ASP A 254 24.51 6.35 21.24
N LEU A 255 24.63 5.07 21.61
CA LEU A 255 23.83 4.47 22.69
C LEU A 255 24.22 5.03 24.06
N GLU A 256 25.49 5.35 24.31
CA GLU A 256 25.93 5.88 25.59
C GLU A 256 25.38 7.29 25.80
N ALA A 257 25.50 8.16 24.79
CA ALA A 257 24.91 9.50 24.81
C ALA A 257 23.37 9.44 24.90
N SER A 258 22.74 8.44 24.26
CA SER A 258 21.29 8.26 24.31
C SER A 258 20.73 8.05 25.71
N SER A 259 21.50 7.49 26.64
CA SER A 259 21.06 7.28 28.03
C SER A 259 20.81 8.61 28.77
N GLN A 260 21.51 9.68 28.39
CA GLN A 260 21.33 11.02 28.95
C GLN A 260 20.37 11.89 28.11
N GLY A 261 20.01 11.42 26.91
CA GLY A 261 19.27 12.19 25.93
C GLY A 261 20.18 13.12 25.14
N TYR A 262 20.21 12.98 23.82
CA TYR A 262 21.01 13.86 22.95
C TYR A 262 20.29 14.17 21.64
N LYS A 263 20.83 15.18 20.94
CA LYS A 263 20.39 15.59 19.61
C LYS A 263 21.44 15.26 18.57
N GLU A 264 21.00 14.83 17.40
CA GLU A 264 21.84 14.60 16.23
C GLU A 264 21.20 15.24 15.01
N THR A 265 22.01 15.80 14.10
CA THR A 265 21.49 16.40 12.86
C THR A 265 22.14 15.75 11.66
N VAL A 266 21.31 15.10 10.84
CA VAL A 266 21.77 14.46 9.60
C VAL A 266 21.20 15.20 8.41
N CYS A 267 22.08 15.63 7.52
CA CYS A 267 21.71 16.36 6.32
C CYS A 267 22.06 15.56 5.06
N HIS A 268 21.14 15.54 4.11
CA HIS A 268 21.40 15.10 2.75
C HIS A 268 21.01 16.22 1.78
N ARG A 269 22.02 16.74 1.06
CA ARG A 269 21.90 17.95 0.23
C ARG A 269 21.40 19.13 1.08
N SER A 270 20.33 19.81 0.65
CA SER A 270 19.72 20.95 1.35
C SER A 270 18.69 20.57 2.42
N PHE A 271 18.47 19.28 2.67
CA PHE A 271 17.46 18.80 3.63
C PHE A 271 18.15 18.23 4.86
N CYS A 272 17.70 18.65 6.04
CA CYS A 272 18.27 18.24 7.33
C CYS A 272 17.18 17.71 8.26
N CYS A 273 17.49 16.61 8.95
CA CYS A 273 16.66 15.98 9.95
C CYS A 273 17.31 16.18 11.32
N GLU A 274 16.61 16.82 12.25
CA GLU A 274 17.00 16.90 13.66
C GLU A 274 16.37 15.73 14.41
N PHE A 275 17.21 14.86 14.96
CA PHE A 275 16.81 13.73 15.78
C PHE A 275 17.06 14.06 17.25
N TYR A 276 16.16 13.64 18.12
CA TYR A 276 16.39 13.57 19.56
C TYR A 276 16.06 12.16 20.03
N VAL A 277 16.97 11.59 20.82
CA VAL A 277 16.82 10.24 21.37
C VAL A 277 17.20 10.25 22.84
N LYS A 278 16.31 9.70 23.67
CA LYS A 278 16.57 9.33 25.05
C LYS A 278 16.16 7.88 25.29
N THR A 279 17.10 7.03 25.67
CA THR A 279 16.86 5.61 25.97
C THR A 279 16.82 5.37 27.49
N GLY A 280 16.07 4.37 27.92
CA GLY A 280 15.95 4.05 29.34
C GLY A 280 17.03 3.11 29.86
N ALA A 281 17.39 3.26 31.13
CA ALA A 281 18.48 2.54 31.79
C ALA A 281 18.15 1.09 32.23
N LYS A 282 17.37 0.34 31.43
CA LYS A 282 17.02 -1.05 31.75
C LYS A 282 17.63 -2.02 30.74
N GLU A 283 18.48 -2.88 31.30
CA GLU A 283 19.15 -4.04 30.70
C GLU A 283 20.36 -3.70 29.81
N LYS A 284 21.40 -4.54 29.92
CA LYS A 284 22.60 -4.46 29.08
C LYS A 284 22.13 -4.40 27.64
N MET A 285 22.23 -3.22 27.02
CA MET A 285 21.86 -3.05 25.63
C MET A 285 22.78 -3.97 24.81
N PRO A 286 22.27 -4.96 24.07
CA PRO A 286 23.05 -5.49 22.96
C PRO A 286 23.38 -4.30 22.04
N GLU A 287 24.48 -4.37 21.29
CA GLU A 287 24.83 -3.39 20.25
C GLU A 287 23.77 -3.40 19.13
N SER A 288 22.55 -2.96 19.42
CA SER A 288 21.55 -2.72 18.40
C SER A 288 22.03 -1.51 17.60
N SER A 289 22.46 -1.74 16.37
CA SER A 289 23.03 -0.73 15.46
C SER A 289 21.94 0.14 14.85
N TYR A 290 21.21 0.86 15.69
CA TYR A 290 20.32 1.92 15.23
C TYR A 290 21.11 2.98 14.47
N SER A 291 20.51 3.51 13.43
CA SER A 291 21.11 4.54 12.62
C SER A 291 20.09 5.63 12.29
N PHE A 292 20.54 6.87 12.35
CA PHE A 292 19.87 8.02 11.78
C PHE A 292 20.13 8.07 10.29
N ALA A 293 19.11 8.32 9.49
CA ALA A 293 19.21 8.43 8.05
C ALA A 293 18.43 9.63 7.54
N ALA A 294 19.04 10.38 6.63
CA ALA A 294 18.39 11.47 5.91
C ALA A 294 18.52 11.27 4.39
N PHE A 295 17.43 11.53 3.66
CA PHE A 295 17.38 11.45 2.21
C PHE A 295 16.64 12.64 1.60
N ASN A 296 17.09 13.03 0.41
CA ASN A 296 16.54 14.10 -0.40
C ASN A 296 16.93 13.85 -1.86
N GLY A 297 15.99 13.36 -2.65
CA GLY A 297 16.26 12.91 -4.01
C GLY A 297 15.02 12.37 -4.68
N LYS A 298 15.19 11.61 -5.77
CA LYS A 298 14.13 10.87 -6.45
C LYS A 298 14.29 9.39 -6.13
N ARG A 299 13.18 8.69 -5.86
CA ARG A 299 13.13 7.24 -5.65
C ARG A 299 12.11 6.61 -6.60
N PRO A 300 12.38 5.41 -7.15
CA PRO A 300 11.36 4.61 -7.80
C PRO A 300 10.37 4.10 -6.76
N PHE A 301 9.07 4.26 -7.02
CA PHE A 301 7.98 3.73 -6.18
C PHE A 301 7.16 2.65 -6.87
N SER A 302 7.23 2.61 -8.20
CA SER A 302 6.75 1.54 -9.04
C SER A 302 7.62 1.53 -10.30
N VAL A 303 7.52 0.47 -11.10
CA VAL A 303 8.25 0.27 -12.36
C VAL A 303 8.24 1.53 -13.26
N ASN A 304 7.13 2.31 -13.23
CA ASN A 304 6.95 3.45 -14.11
C ASN A 304 6.91 4.82 -13.41
N HIS A 305 7.08 4.87 -12.08
CA HIS A 305 6.92 6.13 -11.33
C HIS A 305 8.08 6.42 -10.41
N ASN A 306 8.75 7.53 -10.70
CA ASN A 306 9.74 8.15 -9.83
C ASN A 306 9.11 9.32 -9.07
N ILE A 307 9.23 9.31 -7.75
CA ILE A 307 8.73 10.39 -6.89
C ILE A 307 9.92 11.05 -6.22
N GLY A 308 9.95 12.37 -6.25
CA GLY A 308 10.92 13.11 -5.46
C GLY A 308 10.48 13.17 -3.99
N THR A 309 11.39 12.84 -3.08
CA THR A 309 11.07 12.59 -1.69
C THR A 309 12.11 13.16 -0.74
N GLN A 310 11.64 13.48 0.45
CA GLN A 310 12.44 13.87 1.61
C GLN A 310 12.10 12.90 2.74
N ILE A 311 13.11 12.24 3.30
CA ILE A 311 12.90 11.18 4.29
C ILE A 311 13.84 11.41 5.46
N CYS A 312 13.29 11.37 6.67
CA CYS A 312 14.03 11.24 7.92
C CYS A 312 13.68 9.89 8.52
N LEU A 313 14.67 9.10 8.93
CA LEU A 313 14.43 7.74 9.42
C LEU A 313 15.42 7.38 10.53
N ILE A 314 14.91 6.78 11.59
CA ILE A 314 15.65 5.95 12.54
C ILE A 314 15.33 4.51 12.18
N SER A 315 16.34 3.74 11.79
CA SER A 315 16.19 2.33 11.44
C SER A 315 17.14 1.48 12.27
N VAL A 316 16.69 0.28 12.62
CA VAL A 316 17.54 -0.80 13.14
C VAL A 316 17.84 -1.79 12.02
N THR A 317 19.05 -2.35 12.01
CA THR A 317 19.47 -3.43 11.08
C THR A 317 19.36 -4.82 11.71
N GLU A 318 19.33 -4.88 13.04
CA GLU A 318 19.22 -6.11 13.83
C GLU A 318 17.90 -6.15 14.63
N LYS A 319 17.72 -7.18 15.48
CA LYS A 319 16.52 -7.31 16.31
C LYS A 319 16.37 -6.08 17.22
N PRO A 320 15.20 -5.42 17.23
CA PRO A 320 14.98 -4.28 18.10
C PRO A 320 14.85 -4.77 19.55
N ASN A 321 15.65 -4.21 20.46
CA ASN A 321 15.59 -4.53 21.90
C ASN A 321 15.82 -3.27 22.77
N THR A 322 15.36 -2.12 22.28
CA THR A 322 15.65 -0.83 22.91
C THR A 322 14.37 -0.18 23.38
N PHE A 323 14.40 0.29 24.62
CA PHE A 323 13.37 1.15 25.17
C PHE A 323 13.77 2.61 25.01
N PHE A 324 12.94 3.35 24.29
CA PHE A 324 13.05 4.79 24.09
C PHE A 324 12.14 5.49 25.10
N GLU A 325 12.71 6.17 26.09
CA GLU A 325 11.94 7.08 26.95
C GLU A 325 11.34 8.20 26.11
N ARG A 326 12.10 8.70 25.12
CA ARG A 326 11.63 9.69 24.16
C ARG A 326 12.41 9.58 22.87
N VAL A 327 11.70 9.62 21.75
CA VAL A 327 12.27 9.72 20.41
C VAL A 327 11.50 10.77 19.62
N SER A 328 12.21 11.66 18.94
CA SER A 328 11.55 12.64 18.08
C SER A 328 12.39 12.99 16.86
N ILE A 329 11.71 13.29 15.76
CA ILE A 329 12.28 13.76 14.50
C ILE A 329 11.62 15.08 14.17
N THR A 330 12.41 16.10 13.88
CA THR A 330 11.93 17.39 13.38
C THR A 330 12.68 17.75 12.10
N ALA A 331 11.94 18.13 11.05
CA ALA A 331 12.54 18.55 9.79
C ALA A 331 11.70 19.60 9.08
N ASN A 332 12.37 20.44 8.28
CA ASN A 332 11.74 21.48 7.47
C ASN A 332 11.62 20.98 6.02
N PHE A 333 10.40 20.68 5.59
CA PHE A 333 10.11 20.19 4.24
C PHE A 333 9.91 21.35 3.26
N THR A 334 10.26 21.17 1.98
CA THR A 334 10.44 22.33 1.07
C THR A 334 9.18 23.08 0.59
N LYS A 335 7.97 22.46 0.55
CA LYS A 335 6.61 23.07 0.44
C LYS A 335 5.56 22.04 -0.04
N GLN A 336 4.30 22.15 0.44
CA GLN A 336 3.09 21.33 0.12
C GLN A 336 3.30 19.81 -0.12
N ASN A 337 4.28 19.24 0.56
CA ASN A 337 4.46 17.79 0.56
C ASN A 337 3.36 17.19 1.44
N SER A 338 2.72 16.11 1.03
CA SER A 338 1.99 15.26 1.98
C SER A 338 3.05 14.54 2.83
N GLN A 339 3.05 14.80 4.15
CA GLN A 339 3.94 14.13 5.09
C GLN A 339 3.22 13.01 5.83
N TYR A 340 3.94 11.92 6.04
CA TYR A 340 3.42 10.67 6.55
C TYR A 340 4.38 10.12 7.62
N PRO A 341 3.90 9.80 8.84
CA PRO A 341 4.72 9.10 9.82
C PRO A 341 4.99 7.65 9.35
N ILE A 342 6.23 7.21 9.42
CA ILE A 342 6.64 5.81 9.23
C ILE A 342 6.91 5.25 10.62
N ILE A 343 6.09 4.31 11.07
CA ILE A 343 6.26 3.67 12.37
C ILE A 343 6.12 2.17 12.20
N GLN A 344 7.18 1.44 12.51
CA GLN A 344 7.18 -0.01 12.54
C GLN A 344 7.76 -0.46 13.87
N SER A 345 7.04 -1.35 14.55
CA SER A 345 7.42 -1.83 15.87
C SER A 345 7.04 -3.29 16.04
N ALA A 346 7.89 -4.05 16.74
CA ALA A 346 7.58 -5.43 17.09
C ALA A 346 6.51 -5.53 18.19
N THR A 347 6.17 -4.43 18.86
CA THR A 347 5.16 -4.37 19.93
C THR A 347 4.11 -3.30 19.64
N VAL A 348 2.93 -3.46 20.24
CA VAL A 348 1.88 -2.43 20.23
C VAL A 348 2.38 -1.20 20.99
N LEU A 349 2.31 -0.04 20.34
CA LEU A 349 2.82 1.22 20.87
C LEU A 349 1.72 1.99 21.62
N PRO A 350 2.06 2.73 22.68
CA PRO A 350 1.10 3.51 23.45
C PRO A 350 0.64 4.73 22.65
N THR A 351 -0.67 4.82 22.45
CA THR A 351 -1.33 5.89 21.70
C THR A 351 -1.21 7.26 22.35
N GLU A 352 -1.32 7.33 23.67
CA GLU A 352 -1.37 8.58 24.45
C GLU A 352 -0.07 9.41 24.36
N ASN A 353 1.00 8.75 23.92
CA ASN A 353 2.36 9.26 23.90
C ASN A 353 2.89 9.51 22.47
N PHE A 354 2.02 9.43 21.46
CA PHE A 354 2.35 9.67 20.06
C PHE A 354 1.88 11.05 19.60
N LYS A 355 2.75 11.78 18.88
CA LYS A 355 2.41 13.06 18.25
C LYS A 355 2.97 13.15 16.84
N PHE A 356 2.15 13.64 15.93
CA PHE A 356 2.54 14.00 14.58
C PHE A 356 1.92 15.35 14.23
N GLU A 357 2.75 16.39 14.14
CA GLU A 357 2.31 17.77 14.02
C GLU A 357 2.95 18.46 12.82
N ASN A 358 2.11 19.17 12.05
CA ASN A 358 2.54 20.03 10.95
C ASN A 358 2.49 21.50 11.40
N GLY A 359 3.56 22.26 11.16
CA GLY A 359 3.59 23.70 11.39
C GLY A 359 3.84 24.12 12.84
N VAL A 360 4.74 23.42 13.54
CA VAL A 360 5.14 23.78 14.90
C VAL A 360 5.81 25.17 14.92
N ASN A 361 5.49 26.00 15.92
CA ASN A 361 6.11 27.31 16.17
C ASN A 361 5.93 28.39 15.07
N GLY A 362 4.90 28.31 14.24
CA GLY A 362 4.63 29.32 13.21
C GLY A 362 5.61 29.30 12.03
N ILE A 363 6.47 28.27 11.95
CA ILE A 363 7.30 28.01 10.76
C ILE A 363 6.48 27.14 9.81
N PRO A 364 6.04 27.68 8.66
CA PRO A 364 5.37 26.85 7.67
C PRO A 364 6.34 25.75 7.20
N HIS A 365 5.85 24.52 7.13
CA HIS A 365 6.55 23.32 6.64
C HIS A 365 7.51 22.60 7.61
N GLN A 366 7.59 23.02 8.88
CA GLN A 366 8.22 22.20 9.91
C GLN A 366 7.28 21.06 10.30
N VAL A 367 7.77 19.82 10.29
CA VAL A 367 7.01 18.64 10.74
C VAL A 367 7.76 17.97 11.86
N THR A 368 7.03 17.62 12.92
CA THR A 368 7.55 16.91 14.08
C THR A 368 6.80 15.61 14.28
N LEU A 369 7.57 14.53 14.37
CA LEU A 369 7.11 13.21 14.80
C LEU A 369 7.75 12.92 16.16
N GLU A 370 6.94 12.62 17.15
CA GLU A 370 7.38 12.35 18.52
C GLU A 370 6.68 11.12 19.10
N MET A 371 7.44 10.35 19.88
CA MET A 371 6.93 9.26 20.68
C MET A 371 7.61 9.22 22.05
N ILE A 372 6.82 8.99 23.08
CA ILE A 372 7.27 8.81 24.47
C ILE A 372 7.01 7.36 24.89
N GLU A 373 7.94 6.77 25.63
CA GLU A 373 7.85 5.38 26.11
C GLU A 373 7.60 4.33 25.01
N ALA A 374 8.45 4.33 23.98
CA ALA A 374 8.37 3.36 22.89
C ALA A 374 9.32 2.18 23.09
N GLN A 375 8.91 0.98 22.68
CA GLN A 375 9.73 -0.22 22.73
C GLN A 375 9.82 -0.85 21.36
N ASN A 376 10.96 -1.50 21.10
CA ASN A 376 11.16 -2.38 19.95
C ASN A 376 10.82 -1.74 18.58
N ILE A 377 11.17 -0.46 18.44
CA ILE A 377 11.05 0.29 17.18
C ILE A 377 11.98 -0.32 16.14
N ILE A 378 11.44 -0.58 14.95
CA ILE A 378 12.21 -1.05 13.79
C ILE A 378 12.53 0.13 12.88
N ASN A 379 11.48 0.86 12.49
CA ASN A 379 11.56 2.05 11.66
C ASN A 379 10.73 3.15 12.30
N PHE A 380 11.32 4.32 12.50
CA PHE A 380 10.65 5.51 13.01
C PHE A 380 11.08 6.72 12.19
N GLY A 381 10.17 7.31 11.42
CA GLY A 381 10.56 8.25 10.39
C GLY A 381 9.44 9.15 9.89
N ILE A 382 9.81 10.18 9.15
CA ILE A 382 8.87 11.05 8.43
C ILE A 382 9.17 10.90 6.95
N PHE A 383 8.15 10.53 6.20
CA PHE A 383 8.17 10.54 4.75
C PHE A 383 7.46 11.77 4.21
N GLY A 384 8.13 12.55 3.36
CA GLY A 384 7.52 13.62 2.59
C GLY A 384 7.67 13.36 1.09
N LYS A 385 6.55 13.38 0.36
CA LYS A 385 6.55 13.35 -1.11
C LYS A 385 6.45 14.76 -1.69
N TYR A 386 7.18 15.06 -2.76
CA TYR A 386 6.91 16.29 -3.53
C TYR A 386 5.53 16.20 -4.16
N ALA A 387 4.78 17.30 -4.09
CA ALA A 387 3.58 17.45 -4.91
C ALA A 387 3.98 17.25 -6.37
N THR A 388 3.45 16.22 -7.02
CA THR A 388 3.67 15.96 -8.42
C THR A 388 3.03 17.10 -9.20
N SER A 389 3.83 18.13 -9.53
CA SER A 389 3.46 19.03 -10.61
C SER A 389 3.44 18.19 -11.87
N LYS A 390 2.24 17.72 -12.24
CA LYS A 390 1.91 16.84 -13.35
C LYS A 390 1.93 15.35 -12.99
N LEU A 391 0.77 14.87 -12.60
CA LEU A 391 0.26 13.55 -13.00
C LEU A 391 -0.10 13.58 -14.51
N GLU A 392 0.72 14.24 -15.34
CA GLU A 392 0.57 14.25 -16.80
C GLU A 392 1.58 13.26 -17.37
N ASN A 393 1.09 12.45 -18.31
CA ASN A 393 1.77 11.45 -19.13
C ASN A 393 3.08 11.93 -19.79
N ASN A 394 4.10 12.17 -18.99
CA ASN A 394 5.46 12.19 -19.48
C ASN A 394 6.12 10.93 -18.94
N ASN A 395 6.00 9.85 -19.71
CA ASN A 395 7.02 8.81 -19.78
C ASN A 395 8.35 9.50 -20.11
N VAL A 396 9.02 10.08 -19.13
CA VAL A 396 10.37 10.65 -19.27
C VAL A 396 11.36 9.55 -18.91
N PHE A 397 11.55 8.63 -19.85
CA PHE A 397 12.89 8.15 -20.12
C PHE A 397 13.62 9.24 -20.89
N GLU A 398 14.23 10.19 -20.17
CA GLU A 398 15.49 10.74 -20.63
C GLU A 398 16.58 9.87 -19.99
N GLU A 399 16.70 8.65 -20.49
CA GLU A 399 17.97 7.95 -20.39
C GLU A 399 18.92 8.61 -21.38
N ASN A 400 20.05 9.08 -20.86
CA ASN A 400 21.21 9.36 -21.69
C ASN A 400 21.51 8.09 -22.50
N SER A 401 21.24 8.18 -23.79
CA SER A 401 21.54 7.19 -24.80
C SER A 401 23.01 6.77 -24.72
N THR A 402 23.28 5.64 -24.08
CA THR A 402 24.35 4.69 -24.45
C THR A 402 24.31 3.34 -23.71
N ASP A 403 23.46 3.12 -22.70
CA ASP A 403 23.59 1.90 -21.85
C ASP A 403 22.36 0.97 -21.77
N SER A 404 21.21 1.32 -22.36
CA SER A 404 19.95 0.56 -22.17
C SER A 404 19.80 -0.69 -23.04
N THR A 405 20.58 -0.85 -24.10
CA THR A 405 20.52 -2.06 -24.92
C THR A 405 21.16 -3.29 -24.27
N GLN A 406 21.89 -3.14 -23.17
CA GLN A 406 22.44 -4.30 -22.45
C GLN A 406 21.47 -4.88 -21.41
N ASN A 407 20.75 -4.03 -20.66
CA ASN A 407 19.93 -4.50 -19.54
C ASN A 407 18.64 -5.21 -19.98
N GLU A 408 17.98 -4.77 -21.05
CA GLU A 408 16.80 -5.48 -21.60
C GLU A 408 17.16 -6.86 -22.16
N ILE A 409 18.38 -7.02 -22.68
CA ILE A 409 18.89 -8.32 -23.13
C ILE A 409 19.19 -9.22 -21.94
N TYR A 410 19.71 -8.69 -20.83
CA TYR A 410 19.98 -9.49 -19.62
C TYR A 410 18.69 -10.00 -18.97
N ASP A 411 17.66 -9.17 -18.82
CA ASP A 411 16.38 -9.60 -18.23
C ASP A 411 15.64 -10.60 -19.14
N TYR A 412 15.79 -10.49 -20.47
CA TYR A 412 15.25 -11.49 -21.40
C TYR A 412 16.05 -12.80 -21.40
N ILE A 413 17.38 -12.75 -21.25
CA ILE A 413 18.26 -13.94 -21.22
C ILE A 413 18.12 -14.72 -19.90
N PHE A 414 17.86 -14.04 -18.78
CA PHE A 414 17.72 -14.66 -17.46
C PHE A 414 16.29 -15.00 -17.05
N ASN A 415 15.33 -14.90 -17.98
CA ASN A 415 13.99 -15.43 -17.78
C ASN A 415 14.05 -16.98 -17.67
N GLU A 416 13.35 -17.57 -16.70
CA GLU A 416 13.35 -19.02 -16.44
C GLU A 416 13.01 -19.83 -17.70
N ASP A 417 12.07 -19.33 -18.52
CA ASP A 417 11.68 -19.95 -19.79
C ASP A 417 12.82 -20.03 -20.82
N VAL A 418 13.73 -19.06 -20.82
CA VAL A 418 14.86 -19.00 -21.76
C VAL A 418 16.00 -19.89 -21.28
N GLN A 419 16.23 -19.98 -19.97
CA GLN A 419 17.18 -20.94 -19.40
C GLN A 419 16.75 -22.39 -19.67
N GLU A 420 15.46 -22.71 -19.49
CA GLU A 420 14.94 -24.05 -19.83
C GLU A 420 15.12 -24.40 -21.31
N PHE A 421 14.93 -23.42 -22.21
CA PHE A 421 15.19 -23.60 -23.63
C PHE A 421 16.66 -23.92 -23.93
N PHE A 422 17.60 -23.16 -23.34
CA PHE A 422 19.03 -23.40 -23.55
C PHE A 422 19.49 -24.73 -22.95
N ASP A 423 19.00 -25.11 -21.77
CA ASP A 423 19.27 -26.42 -21.16
C ASP A 423 18.74 -27.56 -22.04
N TYR A 424 17.53 -27.42 -22.57
CA TYR A 424 16.95 -28.40 -23.49
C TYR A 424 17.77 -28.57 -24.77
N VAL A 425 18.16 -27.45 -25.41
CA VAL A 425 18.97 -27.46 -26.64
C VAL A 425 20.36 -28.05 -26.37
N TRP A 426 20.97 -27.69 -25.24
CA TRP A 426 22.32 -28.12 -24.89
C TRP A 426 22.39 -29.61 -24.52
N ILE A 427 21.36 -30.13 -23.83
CA ILE A 427 21.20 -31.57 -23.59
C ILE A 427 21.11 -32.33 -24.93
N ARG A 428 20.29 -31.86 -25.87
CA ARG A 428 20.17 -32.50 -27.20
C ARG A 428 21.46 -32.43 -28.02
N LEU A 429 22.16 -31.30 -27.97
CA LEU A 429 23.44 -31.14 -28.67
C LEU A 429 24.50 -32.10 -28.13
N ARG A 430 24.60 -32.27 -26.80
CA ARG A 430 25.55 -33.21 -26.19
C ARG A 430 25.28 -34.66 -26.58
N ILE A 431 24.01 -35.07 -26.61
CA ILE A 431 23.63 -36.42 -27.05
C ILE A 431 24.09 -36.64 -28.49
N LEU A 432 23.86 -35.66 -29.38
CA LEU A 432 24.27 -35.72 -30.78
C LEU A 432 25.80 -35.81 -30.93
N ILE A 433 26.56 -35.01 -30.18
CA ILE A 433 28.03 -35.04 -30.20
C ILE A 433 28.55 -36.40 -29.74
N VAL A 434 27.97 -36.99 -28.68
CA VAL A 434 28.39 -38.31 -28.18
C VAL A 434 28.07 -39.41 -29.21
N VAL A 435 26.87 -39.40 -29.80
CA VAL A 435 26.48 -40.38 -30.83
C VAL A 435 27.39 -40.28 -32.06
N VAL A 436 27.67 -39.07 -32.54
CA VAL A 436 28.58 -38.85 -33.68
C VAL A 436 30.01 -39.26 -33.34
N SER A 437 30.46 -39.00 -32.12
CA SER A 437 31.81 -39.39 -31.67
C SER A 437 31.96 -40.91 -31.58
N ILE A 438 30.94 -41.63 -31.11
CA ILE A 438 30.91 -43.11 -31.12
C ILE A 438 30.93 -43.63 -32.56
N TYR A 439 30.14 -43.04 -33.45
CA TYR A 439 30.08 -43.46 -34.86
C TYR A 439 31.41 -43.23 -35.60
N ILE A 440 32.10 -42.12 -35.31
CA ILE A 440 33.43 -41.85 -35.87
C ILE A 440 34.46 -42.83 -35.31
N LEU A 441 34.39 -43.19 -34.03
CA LEU A 441 35.28 -44.17 -33.40
C LEU A 441 35.04 -45.60 -33.88
N GLU A 442 33.82 -45.97 -34.30
CA GLU A 442 33.56 -47.27 -34.95
C GLU A 442 34.03 -47.34 -36.41
N MET A 443 34.21 -46.19 -37.07
CA MET A 443 34.66 -46.08 -38.47
C MET A 443 36.18 -45.93 -38.62
N MET A 444 36.90 -45.75 -37.52
CA MET A 444 38.37 -45.79 -37.43
C MET A 444 38.83 -47.17 -36.94
#